data_AF-A0A2H1VZH5-F1
#
_entry.id   AF-A0A2H1VZH5-F1
#
_cell.length_a   1.000
_cell.length_b   1.000
_cell.length_c   1.000
_cell.angle_alpha   90.00
_cell.angle_beta   90.00
_cell.angle_gamma   90.00
#
_symmetry.space_group_name_H-M   'P 1'
#
loop_
_entity.id
_entity.type
_entity.pdbx_description
1 polymer ?
#
loop_
_entity_poly.entity_id
_entity_poly.type
_entity_poly.pdbx_seq_one_letter_code
_entity_poly.pdbx_strand_id
1 'polypeptide(L)'
;MFRTAIKKREAEMIKLLNSLSNCTREEKDQRINSIQRLYALELFDIKQYTLAMKEFIKLKTDPADVIKLIPELECKIGDDKEKVKKVSGKDLESALKAMIVYLKAVQSKLGKDTGQNEATNESRHRELIETTLLKCFLQ
;
A
#
# COMPACT_ATOMS: atom_id res chain seq x y z
N MET A 1 2.02 -0.26 22.21
CA MET A 1 1.96 -1.73 22.45
C MET A 1 1.36 -2.49 21.27
N PHE A 2 0.21 -2.06 20.69
CA PHE A 2 -0.44 -2.74 19.56
C PHE A 2 0.47 -3.01 18.33
N ARG A 3 1.28 -2.04 17.91
CA ARG A 3 2.22 -2.20 16.78
C ARG A 3 3.17 -3.40 16.94
N THR A 4 3.77 -3.55 18.13
CA THR A 4 4.73 -4.62 18.40
C THR A 4 4.04 -5.99 18.41
N ALA A 5 2.79 -6.04 18.86
CA ALA A 5 1.99 -7.27 18.83
C ALA A 5 1.64 -7.71 17.41
N ILE A 6 1.23 -6.77 16.54
CA ILE A 6 0.87 -7.08 15.13
C ILE A 6 2.11 -7.59 14.38
N LYS A 7 3.26 -6.93 14.53
CA LYS A 7 4.52 -7.35 13.91
C LYS A 7 5.01 -8.71 14.44
N LYS A 8 4.85 -8.95 15.74
CA LYS A 8 5.20 -10.24 16.34
C LYS A 8 4.33 -11.36 15.77
N ARG A 9 3.02 -11.14 15.65
CA ARG A 9 2.07 -12.10 15.08
C ARG A 9 2.40 -12.42 13.61
N GLU A 10 2.69 -11.40 12.80
CA GLU A 10 3.14 -11.57 11.41
C GLU A 10 4.38 -12.49 11.33
N ALA A 11 5.39 -12.20 12.15
CA ALA A 11 6.63 -12.99 12.17
C ALA A 11 6.40 -14.44 12.64
N GLU A 12 5.54 -14.65 13.63
CA GLU A 12 5.15 -15.99 14.11
C GLU A 12 4.42 -16.78 13.01
N MET A 13 3.50 -16.15 12.28
CA MET A 13 2.80 -16.77 11.16
C MET A 13 3.74 -17.17 10.02
N ILE A 14 4.68 -16.30 9.64
CA ILE A 14 5.71 -16.62 8.63
C ILE A 14 6.60 -17.78 9.09
N LYS A 15 6.98 -17.81 10.37
CA LYS A 15 7.77 -18.90 10.95
C LYS A 15 7.01 -20.23 10.90
N LEU A 16 5.74 -20.23 11.30
CA LEU A 16 4.89 -21.42 11.23
C LEU A 16 4.77 -21.92 9.79
N LEU A 17 4.51 -21.03 8.85
CA LEU A 17 4.39 -21.37 7.43
C LEU A 17 5.67 -21.99 6.86
N ASN A 18 6.83 -21.46 7.24
CA ASN A 18 8.12 -22.03 6.83
C ASN A 18 8.35 -23.44 7.41
N SER A 19 7.87 -23.70 8.63
CA SER A 19 7.99 -25.01 9.29
C SER A 19 7.07 -26.09 8.72
N LEU A 20 6.07 -25.73 7.91
CA LEU A 20 5.20 -26.69 7.23
C LEU A 20 5.97 -27.33 6.05
N SER A 21 6.31 -28.62 6.16
CA SER A 21 7.01 -29.36 5.10
C SER A 21 6.13 -29.68 3.87
N ASN A 22 4.82 -29.48 3.96
CA ASN A 22 3.85 -29.98 2.97
C ASN A 22 3.44 -28.95 1.91
N CYS A 23 4.00 -27.73 1.95
CA CYS A 23 3.73 -26.68 0.97
C CYS A 23 4.93 -26.51 0.04
N THR A 24 4.66 -26.30 -1.24
CA THR A 24 5.71 -25.94 -2.20
C THR A 24 6.31 -24.58 -1.86
N ARG A 25 7.48 -24.27 -2.42
CA ARG A 25 8.12 -22.97 -2.20
C ARG A 25 7.23 -21.83 -2.71
N GLU A 26 6.58 -22.04 -3.85
CA GLU A 26 5.69 -21.06 -4.48
C GLU A 26 4.45 -20.78 -3.63
N GLU A 27 3.84 -21.82 -3.05
CA GLU A 27 2.70 -21.67 -2.13
C GLU A 27 3.08 -20.94 -0.84
N LYS A 28 4.29 -21.23 -0.31
CA LYS A 28 4.81 -20.52 0.87
C LYS A 28 5.02 -19.04 0.54
N ASP A 29 5.66 -18.73 -0.58
CA ASP A 29 5.90 -17.35 -0.99
C ASP A 29 4.58 -16.58 -1.21
N GLN A 30 3.57 -17.20 -1.82
CA GLN A 30 2.23 -16.59 -1.95
C GLN A 30 1.55 -16.32 -0.61
N ARG A 31 1.65 -17.26 0.33
CA ARG A 31 1.07 -17.10 1.67
C ARG A 31 1.83 -16.07 2.51
N ILE A 32 3.17 -16.02 2.41
CA ILE A 32 3.99 -14.98 3.04
C ILE A 32 3.58 -13.60 2.52
N ASN A 33 3.50 -13.44 1.19
CA ASN A 33 3.07 -12.19 0.57
C ASN A 33 1.67 -11.77 1.06
N SER A 34 0.76 -12.74 1.19
CA SER A 34 -0.60 -12.50 1.70
C SER A 34 -0.58 -12.04 3.17
N ILE A 35 0.21 -12.68 4.04
CA ILE A 35 0.39 -12.30 5.46
C ILE A 35 0.97 -10.90 5.57
N GLN A 36 1.98 -10.57 4.78
CA GLN A 36 2.60 -9.25 4.77
C GLN A 36 1.64 -8.16 4.25
N ARG A 37 0.82 -8.48 3.25
CA ARG A 37 -0.22 -7.56 2.77
C ARG A 37 -1.26 -7.28 3.84
N LEU A 38 -1.72 -8.32 4.55
CA LEU A 38 -2.62 -8.17 5.69
C LEU A 38 -2.01 -7.31 6.80
N TYR A 39 -0.72 -7.49 7.10
CA TYR A 39 0.00 -6.65 8.05
C TYR A 39 0.00 -5.18 7.64
N ALA A 40 0.26 -4.86 6.37
CA ALA A 40 0.20 -3.49 5.85
C ALA A 40 -1.20 -2.88 5.94
N LEU A 41 -2.25 -3.66 5.64
CA LEU A 41 -3.64 -3.25 5.78
C LEU A 41 -4.04 -3.00 7.24
N GLU A 42 -3.64 -3.87 8.16
CA GLU A 42 -3.90 -3.68 9.59
C GLU A 42 -3.19 -2.43 10.13
N LEU A 43 -1.96 -2.16 9.71
CA LEU A 43 -1.26 -0.91 10.03
C LEU A 43 -2.04 0.31 9.56
N PHE A 44 -2.63 0.24 8.37
CA PHE A 44 -3.47 1.31 7.84
C PHE A 44 -4.74 1.50 8.69
N ASP A 45 -5.39 0.41 9.07
CA ASP A 45 -6.60 0.40 9.91
C ASP A 45 -6.37 0.98 11.31
N ILE A 46 -5.17 0.77 11.89
CA ILE A 46 -4.77 1.36 13.18
C ILE A 46 -4.15 2.77 13.04
N LYS A 47 -4.36 3.43 11.88
CA LYS A 47 -3.91 4.80 11.59
C LYS A 47 -2.38 4.98 11.58
N GLN A 48 -1.64 3.89 11.41
CA GLN A 48 -0.17 3.92 11.26
C GLN A 48 0.21 4.09 9.79
N TYR A 49 -0.31 5.14 9.14
CA TYR A 49 -0.23 5.34 7.69
C TYR A 49 1.21 5.32 7.16
N THR A 50 2.15 6.01 7.82
CA THR A 50 3.55 6.04 7.39
C THR A 50 4.20 4.66 7.39
N LEU A 51 3.83 3.78 8.33
CA LEU A 51 4.37 2.42 8.41
C LEU A 51 3.70 1.51 7.38
N ALA A 52 2.37 1.60 7.23
CA ALA A 52 1.63 0.89 6.20
C ALA A 52 2.21 1.18 4.80
N MET A 53 2.45 2.45 4.48
CA MET A 53 3.06 2.88 3.22
C MET A 53 4.46 2.30 3.01
N LYS A 54 5.29 2.20 4.05
CA LYS A 54 6.62 1.57 3.95
C LYS A 54 6.52 0.08 3.62
N GLU A 55 5.56 -0.63 4.22
CA GLU A 55 5.33 -2.04 3.91
C GLU A 55 4.77 -2.21 2.49
N PHE A 56 3.85 -1.36 2.03
CA PHE A 56 3.37 -1.39 0.63
C PHE A 56 4.52 -1.17 -0.38
N ILE A 57 5.46 -0.27 -0.09
CA ILE A 57 6.67 -0.08 -0.92
C ILE A 57 7.54 -1.35 -0.94
N LYS A 58 7.70 -2.00 0.22
CA LYS A 58 8.50 -3.22 0.35
C LYS A 58 7.87 -4.40 -0.41
N LEU A 59 6.54 -4.48 -0.39
CA LEU A 59 5.75 -5.49 -1.09
C LEU A 59 5.56 -5.20 -2.58
N LYS A 60 6.09 -4.08 -3.10
CA LYS A 60 5.86 -3.61 -4.47
C LYS A 60 4.36 -3.62 -4.82
N THR A 61 3.52 -3.24 -3.86
CA THR A 61 2.07 -3.21 -4.05
C THR A 61 1.70 -2.18 -5.11
N ASP A 62 0.74 -2.53 -5.96
CA ASP A 62 0.24 -1.63 -7.01
C ASP A 62 -0.24 -0.30 -6.41
N PRO A 63 0.25 0.85 -6.90
CA PRO A 63 -0.14 2.16 -6.38
C PRO A 63 -1.65 2.43 -6.45
N ALA A 64 -2.36 1.90 -7.47
CA ALA A 64 -3.81 2.07 -7.57
C ALA A 64 -4.53 1.31 -6.45
N ASP A 65 -4.05 0.12 -6.05
CA ASP A 65 -4.59 -0.61 -4.91
C ASP A 65 -4.36 0.12 -3.58
N VAL A 66 -3.23 0.81 -3.43
CA VAL A 66 -2.96 1.63 -2.24
C VAL A 66 -3.82 2.89 -2.22
N ILE A 67 -4.03 3.53 -3.37
CA ILE A 67 -4.88 4.73 -3.50
C ILE A 67 -6.33 4.43 -3.16
N LYS A 68 -6.87 3.25 -3.54
CA LYS A 68 -8.21 2.79 -3.16
C LYS A 68 -8.42 2.71 -1.64
N LEU A 69 -7.35 2.59 -0.85
CA LEU A 69 -7.45 2.58 0.62
C LEU A 69 -7.85 3.96 1.19
N ILE A 70 -7.66 5.04 0.43
CA ILE A 70 -8.11 6.39 0.78
C ILE A 70 -9.21 6.80 -0.21
N PRO A 71 -10.49 6.57 0.11
CA PRO A 71 -11.59 6.82 -0.82
C PRO A 71 -11.75 8.31 -1.18
N GLU A 72 -11.25 9.24 -0.37
CA GLU A 72 -11.20 10.67 -0.74
C GLU A 72 -10.22 10.98 -1.87
N LEU A 73 -9.26 10.09 -2.16
CA LEU A 73 -8.34 10.21 -3.29
C LEU A 73 -8.87 9.51 -4.55
N GLU A 74 -9.86 8.61 -4.45
CA GLU A 74 -10.47 8.01 -5.63
C GLU A 74 -11.20 9.08 -6.45
N CYS A 75 -10.75 9.27 -7.69
CA CYS A 75 -11.35 10.16 -8.67
C CYS A 75 -12.64 9.57 -9.30
N LYS A 76 -13.42 8.79 -8.56
CA LYS A 76 -14.62 8.17 -9.11
C LYS A 76 -15.82 9.09 -8.96
N ILE A 77 -16.15 9.73 -10.08
CA ILE A 77 -17.50 10.20 -10.40
C ILE A 77 -18.35 8.92 -10.53
N GLY A 78 -18.88 8.41 -9.42
CA GLY A 78 -19.63 7.16 -9.47
C GLY A 78 -19.90 6.63 -8.07
N ASP A 79 -21.19 6.63 -7.73
CA ASP A 79 -21.79 6.16 -6.50
C ASP A 79 -21.50 4.66 -6.28
N ASP A 80 -20.38 4.32 -5.66
CA ASP A 80 -20.19 2.99 -5.09
C ASP A 80 -19.45 3.12 -3.76
N LYS A 81 -20.19 3.58 -2.75
CA LYS A 81 -19.74 3.69 -1.37
C LYS A 81 -19.97 2.36 -0.64
N GLU A 82 -19.43 1.26 -1.13
CA GLU A 82 -19.38 0.04 -0.33
C GLU A 82 -18.29 0.17 0.75
N LYS A 83 -18.74 0.60 1.95
CA LYS A 83 -18.14 0.34 3.28
C LYS A 83 -16.63 0.57 3.43
N VAL A 84 -16.02 1.50 2.72
CA VAL A 84 -14.66 1.93 3.05
C VAL A 84 -14.74 2.79 4.32
N LYS A 85 -14.09 2.36 5.41
CA LYS A 85 -14.03 3.12 6.67
C LYS A 85 -13.56 4.54 6.36
N LYS A 86 -14.47 5.51 6.49
CA LYS A 86 -14.24 6.89 6.10
C LYS A 86 -13.16 7.48 7.01
N VAL A 87 -11.92 7.56 6.52
CA VAL A 87 -10.84 8.29 7.18
C VAL A 87 -11.27 9.77 7.16
N SER A 88 -11.48 10.39 8.33
CA SER A 88 -12.06 11.73 8.43
C SER A 88 -11.23 12.65 9.33
N GLY A 89 -11.17 13.94 8.97
CA GLY A 89 -10.50 14.98 9.76
C GLY A 89 -8.98 14.84 9.84
N LYS A 90 -8.41 14.88 11.05
CA LYS A 90 -6.95 14.83 11.29
C LYS A 90 -6.28 13.55 10.79
N ASP A 91 -7.03 12.46 10.74
CA ASP A 91 -6.53 11.18 10.23
C ASP A 91 -6.39 11.21 8.70
N LEU A 92 -7.25 11.97 8.01
CA LEU A 92 -7.18 12.16 6.56
C LEU A 92 -5.91 12.93 6.20
N GLU A 93 -5.63 14.06 6.87
CA GLU A 93 -4.42 14.85 6.61
C GLU A 93 -3.14 14.01 6.84
N SER A 94 -3.14 13.17 7.88
CA SER A 94 -2.02 12.26 8.17
C SER A 94 -1.87 11.16 7.11
N ALA A 95 -3.00 10.62 6.62
CA ALA A 95 -3.03 9.64 5.55
C ALA A 95 -2.58 10.24 4.21
N LEU A 96 -3.04 11.45 3.88
CA LEU A 96 -2.63 12.20 2.69
C LEU A 96 -1.13 12.50 2.72
N LYS A 97 -0.59 13.00 3.83
CA LYS A 97 0.86 13.23 4.00
C LYS A 97 1.67 11.94 3.79
N ALA A 98 1.22 10.83 4.39
CA ALA A 98 1.87 9.53 4.20
C ALA A 98 1.79 9.05 2.75
N MET A 99 0.65 9.27 2.08
CA MET A 99 0.44 8.94 0.68
C MET A 99 1.33 9.78 -0.25
N ILE A 100 1.49 11.09 0.00
CA ILE A 100 2.42 11.93 -0.77
C ILE A 100 3.85 11.38 -0.67
N VAL A 101 4.29 10.99 0.52
CA VAL A 101 5.62 10.39 0.72
C VAL A 101 5.73 9.05 -0.01
N TYR A 102 4.69 8.22 0.04
CA TYR A 102 4.61 6.96 -0.70
C TYR A 102 4.75 7.17 -2.21
N LEU A 103 3.89 8.02 -2.78
CA LEU A 103 3.83 8.29 -4.22
C LEU A 103 5.15 8.89 -4.72
N LYS A 104 5.77 9.80 -3.96
CA LYS A 104 7.11 10.33 -4.28
C LYS A 104 8.18 9.24 -4.26
N ALA A 105 8.13 8.32 -3.30
CA ALA A 105 9.08 7.21 -3.22
C ALA A 105 8.90 6.22 -4.38
N VAL A 106 7.65 5.94 -4.77
CA VAL A 106 7.34 5.10 -5.94
C VAL A 106 7.78 5.79 -7.23
N GLN A 107 7.45 7.07 -7.42
CA GLN A 107 7.87 7.87 -8.58
C GLN A 107 9.40 7.95 -8.71
N SER A 108 10.12 8.12 -7.58
CA SER A 108 11.59 8.13 -7.58
C SER A 108 12.20 6.77 -7.93
N LYS A 109 11.52 5.66 -7.61
CA LYS A 109 11.94 4.32 -8.05
C LYS A 109 11.65 4.10 -9.53
N LEU A 110 10.48 4.54 -10.01
CA LEU A 110 10.09 4.48 -11.42
C LEU A 110 11.05 5.29 -12.31
N GLY A 111 11.50 6.46 -11.83
CA GLY A 111 12.50 7.27 -12.54
C GLY A 111 13.94 6.72 -12.52
N LYS A 112 14.22 5.64 -11.77
CA LYS A 112 15.53 4.98 -11.71
C LYS A 112 15.58 3.69 -12.52
N ASP A 113 14.45 3.09 -12.86
CA ASP A 113 14.33 1.89 -13.69
C ASP A 113 14.26 2.22 -15.20
N THR A 114 15.03 3.24 -15.64
CA THR A 114 15.17 3.58 -17.05
C THR A 114 16.09 2.58 -17.77
N GLY A 115 15.74 1.30 -17.69
CA GLY A 115 16.30 0.18 -18.43
C GLY A 115 15.19 -0.54 -19.17
N GLN A 116 14.84 -0.02 -20.34
CA GLN A 116 14.17 -0.70 -21.47
C GLN A 116 13.11 -1.78 -21.11
N ASN A 117 11.82 -1.43 -21.01
CA ASN A 117 10.73 -2.06 -21.80
C ASN A 117 9.26 -1.77 -21.39
N GLU A 118 8.93 -0.92 -20.41
CA GLU A 118 7.52 -0.76 -19.95
C GLU A 118 6.89 0.63 -20.14
N ALA A 119 7.22 1.31 -21.24
CA ALA A 119 6.85 2.71 -21.48
C ALA A 119 5.35 3.04 -21.37
N THR A 120 4.43 2.09 -21.57
CA THR A 120 2.97 2.35 -21.53
C THR A 120 2.35 2.21 -20.14
N ASN A 121 2.79 1.24 -19.33
CA ASN A 121 2.30 1.07 -17.96
C ASN A 121 2.94 2.07 -17.01
N GLU A 122 4.23 2.39 -17.19
CA GLU A 122 4.90 3.40 -16.37
C GLU A 122 4.33 4.80 -16.58
N SER A 123 3.94 5.14 -17.81
CA SER A 123 3.29 6.42 -18.12
C SER A 123 1.94 6.58 -17.43
N ARG A 124 1.09 5.52 -17.46
CA ARG A 124 -0.20 5.51 -16.76
C ARG A 124 -0.06 5.59 -15.24
N HIS A 125 0.92 4.88 -14.67
CA HIS A 125 1.24 4.98 -13.25
C HIS A 125 1.74 6.37 -12.89
N ARG A 126 2.57 6.98 -13.73
CA ARG A 126 3.08 8.35 -13.53
C ARG A 126 1.95 9.38 -13.59
N GLU A 127 1.09 9.35 -14.60
CA GLU A 127 -0.06 10.25 -14.71
C GLU A 127 -1.03 10.10 -13.53
N LEU A 128 -1.29 8.86 -13.09
CA LEU A 128 -2.15 8.59 -11.94
C LEU A 128 -1.52 9.10 -10.64
N ILE A 129 -0.22 8.91 -10.46
CA ILE A 129 0.54 9.47 -9.33
C ILE A 129 0.50 11.01 -9.35
N GLU A 130 0.77 11.64 -10.50
CA GLU A 130 0.79 13.10 -10.66
C GLU A 130 -0.60 13.71 -10.40
N THR A 131 -1.65 13.10 -10.93
CA THR A 131 -3.04 13.55 -10.70
C THR A 131 -3.43 13.40 -9.23
N THR A 132 -3.04 12.30 -8.58
CA THR A 132 -3.32 12.06 -7.16
C THR A 132 -2.54 13.04 -6.27
N LEU A 133 -1.26 13.30 -6.58
CA LEU A 133 -0.44 14.29 -5.88
C LEU A 133 -1.03 15.69 -6.01
N LEU A 134 -1.44 16.09 -7.22
CA LEU A 134 -2.04 17.40 -7.46
C LEU A 134 -3.30 17.61 -6.60
N LYS A 135 -4.14 16.58 -6.48
CA LYS A 135 -5.31 16.62 -5.60
C LYS A 135 -4.96 16.72 -4.12
N CYS A 136 -3.95 15.96 -3.66
CA CYS A 136 -3.45 16.08 -2.29
C CYS A 136 -2.99 17.50 -1.95
N PHE A 137 -2.55 18.29 -2.95
CA PHE A 137 -2.13 19.68 -2.77
C PHE A 137 -3.26 20.71 -2.91
N LEU A 138 -4.42 20.33 -3.45
CA LEU A 138 -5.57 21.21 -3.71
C LEU A 138 -6.72 21.07 -2.70
N GLN A 139 -6.71 20.03 -1.86
CA GLN A 139 -7.56 19.95 -0.65
C GLN A 139 -6.99 20.84 0.47
#